data_AF-H5Y5F6-F1
#
_entry.id   AF-H5Y5F6-F1
#
_cell.length_a   1.000
_cell.length_b   1.000
_cell.length_c   1.000
_cell.angle_alpha   90.00
_cell.angle_beta   90.00
_cell.angle_gamma   90.00
#
_symmetry.space_group_name_H-M   'P 1'
#
loop_
_entity.id
_entity.type
_entity.pdbx_description
1 polymer ?
#
loop_
_entity_poly.entity_id
_entity_poly.type
_entity_poly.pdbx_seq_one_letter_code
_entity_poly.pdbx_strand_id
1 'polypeptide(L)'
;MNMGKKAFLTALIDQLQEINGKKSLQKLVYLARAFGLETGYSFRFHYYGPYSDSLAADFEQLLETDRVSLSDKSRYKYQVSDDLSQDPALQELDADKQEKIRELIECFGSKSPSDLELYATIYFIDHHEKYVLGNGSVEDVLEKTYQAKPKYKKLEIKKAYKDLEDWGLLYQLQ
;
A
#
# COMPACT_ATOMS: atom_id res chain seq x y z
N MET A 1 -5.97 -8.90 17.36
CA MET A 1 -7.37 -8.53 17.11
C MET A 1 -7.40 -7.91 15.73
N ASN A 2 -8.12 -8.53 14.78
CA ASN A 2 -8.10 -8.15 13.37
C ASN A 2 -8.72 -6.74 13.22
N MET A 3 -8.07 -5.86 12.45
CA MET A 3 -8.56 -4.50 12.25
C MET A 3 -9.75 -4.51 11.26
N GLY A 4 -10.81 -3.75 11.54
CA GLY A 4 -11.89 -3.57 10.58
C GLY A 4 -11.40 -2.86 9.31
N LYS A 5 -11.75 -3.38 8.12
CA LYS A 5 -11.43 -2.77 6.82
C LYS A 5 -11.75 -1.27 6.76
N LYS A 6 -12.95 -0.92 7.24
CA LYS A 6 -13.44 0.47 7.28
C LYS A 6 -12.57 1.34 8.18
N ALA A 7 -12.29 0.89 9.41
CA ALA A 7 -11.43 1.63 10.35
C ALA A 7 -10.03 1.88 9.77
N PHE A 8 -9.42 0.84 9.17
CA PHE A 8 -8.14 0.99 8.48
C PHE A 8 -8.20 2.05 7.37
N LEU A 9 -9.14 1.88 6.44
CA LEU A 9 -9.23 2.73 5.25
C LEU A 9 -9.52 4.17 5.63
N THR A 10 -10.46 4.40 6.55
CA THR A 10 -10.80 5.72 7.06
C THR A 10 -9.57 6.37 7.71
N ALA A 11 -8.85 5.67 8.59
CA ALA A 11 -7.65 6.23 9.24
C ALA A 11 -6.51 6.50 8.25
N LEU A 12 -6.27 5.60 7.30
CA LEU A 12 -5.26 5.81 6.25
C LEU A 12 -5.56 7.06 5.44
N ILE A 13 -6.80 7.22 4.98
CA ILE A 13 -7.21 8.34 4.15
C ILE A 13 -7.19 9.64 4.95
N ASP A 14 -7.71 9.61 6.19
CA ASP A 14 -7.68 10.75 7.11
C ASP A 14 -6.25 11.21 7.39
N GLN A 15 -5.30 10.30 7.65
CA GLN A 15 -3.91 10.71 7.83
C GLN A 15 -3.22 11.18 6.53
N LEU A 16 -3.62 10.64 5.37
CA LEU A 16 -3.00 10.97 4.09
C LEU A 16 -3.48 12.32 3.52
N GLN A 17 -4.74 12.71 3.79
CA GLN A 17 -5.41 13.96 3.37
C GLN A 17 -5.59 14.14 1.84
N GLU A 18 -4.71 13.60 1.00
CA GLU A 18 -4.79 13.60 -0.46
C GLU A 18 -4.44 12.23 -1.04
N ILE A 19 -5.30 11.70 -1.92
CA ILE A 19 -5.05 10.41 -2.59
C ILE A 19 -4.68 10.67 -4.04
N ASN A 20 -3.48 10.21 -4.43
CA ASN A 20 -2.96 10.31 -5.80
C ASN A 20 -3.38 9.10 -6.66
N GLY A 21 -4.68 8.97 -6.92
CA GLY A 21 -5.26 7.96 -7.81
C GLY A 21 -5.59 6.62 -7.14
N LYS A 22 -6.69 5.99 -7.59
CA LYS A 22 -7.20 4.69 -7.08
C LYS A 22 -6.15 3.57 -7.11
N LYS A 23 -5.31 3.54 -8.15
CA LYS A 23 -4.23 2.54 -8.27
C LYS A 23 -3.15 2.70 -7.19
N SER A 24 -2.84 3.93 -6.78
CA SER A 24 -1.85 4.20 -5.73
C SER A 24 -2.37 3.75 -4.37
N LEU A 25 -3.65 4.06 -4.09
CA LEU A 25 -4.33 3.59 -2.88
C LEU A 25 -4.27 2.06 -2.76
N GLN A 26 -4.54 1.32 -3.84
CA GLN A 26 -4.44 -0.14 -3.86
C GLN A 26 -3.06 -0.66 -3.41
N LYS A 27 -1.98 -0.02 -3.87
CA LYS A 27 -0.60 -0.42 -3.54
C LYS A 27 -0.21 -0.01 -2.13
N LEU A 28 -0.62 1.19 -1.70
CA LEU A 28 -0.38 1.68 -0.35
C LEU A 28 -1.05 0.78 0.70
N VAL A 29 -2.33 0.44 0.49
CA VAL A 29 -3.07 -0.48 1.37
C VAL A 29 -2.47 -1.89 1.35
N TYR A 30 -1.92 -2.35 0.22
CA TYR A 30 -1.20 -3.61 0.15
C TYR A 30 0.12 -3.57 0.95
N LEU A 31 0.89 -2.49 0.82
CA LEU A 31 2.17 -2.27 1.52
C LEU A 31 2.00 -2.13 3.03
N ALA A 32 0.82 -1.79 3.53
CA ALA A 32 0.50 -1.82 4.97
C ALA A 32 0.84 -3.18 5.63
N ARG A 33 0.79 -4.28 4.87
CA ARG A 33 1.19 -5.61 5.35
C ARG A 33 2.64 -5.68 5.79
N ALA A 34 3.53 -4.87 5.21
CA ALA A 34 4.94 -4.81 5.59
C ALA A 34 5.14 -4.25 7.00
N PHE A 35 4.17 -3.48 7.51
CA PHE A 35 4.15 -2.94 8.88
C PHE A 35 3.39 -3.85 9.85
N GLY A 36 3.05 -5.07 9.43
CA GLY A 36 2.25 -6.01 10.23
C GLY A 36 0.77 -5.61 10.36
N LEU A 37 0.26 -4.73 9.50
CA LEU A 37 -1.14 -4.34 9.51
C LEU A 37 -2.00 -5.35 8.75
N GLU A 38 -2.84 -6.08 9.49
CA GLU A 38 -3.88 -6.94 8.94
C GLU A 38 -5.09 -6.10 8.53
N THR A 39 -5.08 -5.56 7.32
CA THR A 39 -6.12 -4.61 6.83
C THR A 39 -7.47 -5.27 6.51
N GLY A 40 -7.55 -6.61 6.57
CA GLY A 40 -8.72 -7.39 6.16
C GLY A 40 -8.96 -7.46 4.64
N TYR A 41 -8.26 -6.67 3.82
CA TYR A 41 -8.39 -6.71 2.36
C TYR A 41 -7.65 -7.90 1.75
N SER A 42 -8.36 -8.64 0.90
CA SER A 42 -7.80 -9.72 0.09
C SER A 42 -7.33 -9.17 -1.25
N PHE A 43 -6.09 -9.48 -1.62
CA PHE A 43 -5.47 -8.98 -2.85
C PHE A 43 -5.19 -10.12 -3.81
N ARG A 44 -5.39 -9.85 -5.11
CA ARG A 44 -4.92 -10.68 -6.21
C ARG A 44 -3.84 -9.93 -6.97
N PHE A 45 -2.78 -10.63 -7.37
CA PHE A 45 -1.71 -10.04 -8.17
C PHE A 45 -2.04 -10.11 -9.65
N HIS A 46 -2.09 -8.95 -10.30
CA HIS A 46 -2.29 -8.80 -11.74
C HIS A 46 -1.09 -8.09 -12.38
N TYR A 47 -1.14 -7.87 -13.69
CA TYR A 47 -0.05 -7.23 -14.46
C TYR A 47 0.39 -5.87 -13.87
N TYR A 48 -0.50 -5.11 -13.24
CA TYR A 48 -0.20 -3.80 -12.64
C TYR A 48 0.11 -3.84 -11.12
N GLY A 49 0.26 -5.03 -10.55
CA GLY A 49 0.49 -5.23 -9.12
C GLY A 49 -0.76 -5.73 -8.37
N PRO A 50 -0.77 -5.61 -7.02
CA PRO A 50 -1.85 -6.10 -6.18
C PRO A 50 -3.11 -5.27 -6.39
N TYR A 51 -4.26 -5.96 -6.43
CA TYR A 51 -5.58 -5.33 -6.51
C TYR A 51 -6.61 -6.06 -5.63
N SER A 52 -7.46 -5.29 -4.96
CA SER A 52 -8.57 -5.74 -4.12
C SER A 52 -9.87 -5.08 -4.60
N ASP A 53 -10.83 -5.91 -5.06
CA ASP A 53 -12.16 -5.42 -5.46
C ASP A 53 -12.89 -4.80 -4.27
N SER A 54 -12.77 -5.41 -3.09
CA SER A 54 -13.41 -4.89 -1.87
C SER A 54 -12.85 -3.55 -1.44
N LEU A 55 -11.55 -3.30 -1.63
CA LEU A 55 -10.97 -1.97 -1.38
C LEU A 55 -11.47 -0.96 -2.41
N ALA A 56 -11.61 -1.36 -3.67
CA ALA A 56 -12.18 -0.48 -4.68
C ALA A 56 -13.63 -0.11 -4.32
N ALA A 57 -14.46 -1.08 -3.95
CA ALA A 57 -15.84 -0.86 -3.53
C ALA A 57 -15.96 0.05 -2.30
N ASP A 58 -15.18 -0.19 -1.24
CA ASP A 58 -15.18 0.67 -0.05
C ASP A 58 -14.73 2.11 -0.38
N PHE A 59 -13.79 2.27 -1.31
CA PHE A 59 -13.38 3.60 -1.78
C PHE A 59 -14.44 4.28 -2.63
N GLU A 60 -15.17 3.56 -3.50
CA GLU A 60 -16.33 4.13 -4.20
C GLU A 60 -17.40 4.59 -3.22
N GLN A 61 -17.65 3.84 -2.14
CA GLN A 61 -18.62 4.24 -1.12
C GLN A 61 -18.24 5.58 -0.44
N LEU A 62 -16.94 5.82 -0.22
CA LEU A 62 -16.48 7.12 0.30
C LEU A 62 -16.69 8.27 -0.70
N LEU A 63 -16.63 7.99 -2.00
CA LEU A 63 -16.96 8.96 -3.05
C LEU A 63 -18.47 9.22 -3.11
N GLU A 64 -19.30 8.17 -3.03
CA GLU A 64 -20.76 8.27 -3.05
C GLU A 64 -21.35 9.00 -1.85
N THR A 65 -20.61 9.03 -0.73
CA THR A 65 -21.01 9.70 0.51
C THR A 65 -20.34 11.07 0.69
N ASP A 66 -19.67 11.59 -0.34
CA ASP A 66 -18.96 12.88 -0.34
C ASP A 66 -17.89 13.04 0.77
N ARG A 67 -17.42 11.90 1.32
CA ARG A 67 -16.36 11.86 2.33
C ARG A 67 -14.97 11.98 1.71
N VAL A 68 -14.90 11.64 0.44
CA VAL A 68 -13.78 11.87 -0.46
C VAL A 68 -14.35 12.45 -1.75
N SER A 69 -13.66 13.40 -2.37
CA SER A 69 -14.09 13.99 -3.64
C SER A 69 -12.94 14.14 -4.64
N LEU A 70 -13.24 14.06 -5.93
CA LEU A 70 -12.25 14.23 -7.00
C LEU A 70 -11.93 15.72 -7.19
N SER A 71 -10.76 16.15 -6.73
CA SER A 71 -10.31 17.54 -6.76
C SER A 71 -9.58 17.92 -8.06
N ASP A 72 -8.84 16.99 -8.67
CA ASP A 72 -8.20 17.17 -9.98
C ASP A 72 -8.45 15.95 -10.89
N LYS A 73 -9.33 16.13 -11.87
CA LYS A 73 -9.67 15.09 -12.86
C LYS A 73 -8.49 14.69 -13.74
N SER A 74 -7.59 15.62 -14.07
CA SER A 74 -6.46 15.36 -14.97
C SER A 74 -5.40 14.48 -14.30
N ARG A 75 -5.26 14.63 -12.98
CA ARG A 75 -4.28 13.89 -12.16
C ARG A 75 -4.89 12.77 -11.32
N TYR A 76 -6.22 12.62 -11.36
CA TYR A 76 -6.98 11.70 -10.50
C TYR A 76 -6.65 11.91 -9.01
N LYS A 77 -6.59 13.16 -8.57
CA LYS A 77 -6.37 13.51 -7.16
C LYS A 77 -7.69 13.57 -6.42
N TYR A 78 -7.72 12.98 -5.23
CA TYR A 78 -8.89 13.02 -4.38
C TYR A 78 -8.55 13.72 -3.07
N GLN A 79 -9.48 14.55 -2.60
CA GLN A 79 -9.38 15.29 -1.36
C GLN A 79 -10.36 14.74 -0.33
N VAL A 80 -9.93 14.70 0.92
CA VAL A 80 -10.72 14.27 2.07
C VAL A 80 -11.60 15.41 2.56
N SER A 81 -12.83 15.11 2.99
CA SER A 81 -13.71 16.08 3.64
C SER A 81 -13.56 16.04 5.17
N ASP A 82 -13.94 17.13 5.83
CA ASP A 82 -13.90 17.24 7.30
C ASP A 82 -14.80 16.18 8.00
N ASP A 83 -15.84 15.69 7.30
CA ASP A 83 -16.73 14.63 7.78
C ASP A 83 -16.01 13.27 7.90
N LEU A 84 -14.91 13.05 7.18
CA LEU A 84 -14.11 11.85 7.35
C LEU A 84 -13.42 11.84 8.72
N SER A 85 -12.89 12.98 9.15
CA SER A 85 -12.17 13.14 10.41
C SER A 85 -13.05 12.97 11.66
N GLN A 86 -14.37 12.95 11.49
CA GLN A 86 -15.35 12.68 12.54
C GLN A 86 -15.90 11.23 12.52
N ASP A 87 -15.35 10.33 11.69
CA ASP A 87 -15.84 8.94 11.65
C ASP A 87 -15.63 8.25 13.00
N PRO A 88 -16.67 7.62 13.60
CA PRO A 88 -16.47 6.77 14.76
C PRO A 88 -15.51 5.60 14.49
N ALA A 89 -15.33 5.17 13.23
CA ALA A 89 -14.38 4.11 12.87
C ALA A 89 -12.93 4.46 13.22
N LEU A 90 -12.57 5.75 13.35
CA LEU A 90 -11.24 6.18 13.78
C LEU A 90 -10.94 5.75 15.22
N GLN A 91 -11.96 5.59 16.06
CA GLN A 91 -11.83 5.17 17.46
C GLN A 91 -11.65 3.65 17.61
N GLU A 92 -11.81 2.88 16.52
CA GLU A 92 -11.61 1.42 16.53
C GLU A 92 -10.11 1.03 16.50
N LEU A 93 -9.22 1.98 16.22
CA LEU A 93 -7.78 1.76 16.13
C LEU A 93 -7.08 2.15 17.44
N ASP A 94 -6.24 1.25 17.94
CA ASP A 94 -5.32 1.58 19.03
C ASP A 94 -4.14 2.44 18.54
N ALA A 95 -3.40 3.00 19.49
CA ALA A 95 -2.28 3.90 19.20
C ALA A 95 -1.17 3.22 18.37
N ASP A 96 -0.90 1.92 18.60
CA ASP A 96 0.08 1.14 17.83
C ASP A 96 -0.29 1.07 16.35
N LYS A 97 -1.56 0.79 16.05
CA LYS A 97 -2.07 0.76 14.67
C LYS A 97 -2.03 2.14 14.01
N GLN A 98 -2.44 3.19 14.74
CA GLN A 98 -2.40 4.56 14.23
C GLN A 98 -0.96 4.98 13.87
N GLU A 99 0.02 4.55 14.67
CA GLU A 99 1.44 4.83 14.43
C GLU A 99 1.98 4.06 13.23
N LYS A 100 1.68 2.77 13.09
CA LYS A 100 2.07 2.00 11.90
C LYS A 100 1.48 2.55 10.60
N ILE A 101 0.27 3.13 10.65
CA ILE A 101 -0.32 3.84 9.49
C ILE A 101 0.50 5.10 9.18
N ARG A 102 0.96 5.82 10.20
CA ARG A 102 1.83 6.99 10.03
C ARG A 102 3.16 6.61 9.39
N GLU A 103 3.84 5.58 9.91
CA GLU A 103 5.10 5.05 9.36
C GLU A 103 4.94 4.62 7.89
N LEU A 104 3.83 3.94 7.55
CA LEU A 104 3.47 3.60 6.17
C LEU A 104 3.38 4.86 5.29
N ILE A 105 2.72 5.92 5.77
CA ILE A 105 2.58 7.18 5.03
C ILE A 105 3.93 7.90 4.91
N GLU A 106 4.78 7.88 5.93
CA GLU A 106 6.12 8.46 5.88
C GLU A 106 7.01 7.80 4.82
N CYS A 107 6.96 6.48 4.70
CA CYS A 107 7.71 5.75 3.68
C CYS A 107 7.14 5.94 2.26
N PHE A 108 5.80 5.91 2.12
CA PHE A 108 5.16 5.70 0.82
C PHE A 108 4.21 6.81 0.36
N GLY A 109 3.71 7.66 1.26
CA GLY A 109 2.64 8.63 0.96
C GLY A 109 2.98 9.66 -0.11
N SER A 110 4.25 10.04 -0.23
CA SER A 110 4.74 10.99 -1.25
C SER A 110 5.24 10.33 -2.54
N LYS A 111 5.26 9.00 -2.60
CA LYS A 111 5.82 8.25 -3.74
C LYS A 111 4.88 8.31 -4.94
N SER A 112 5.45 8.27 -6.14
CA SER A 112 4.65 8.29 -7.36
C SER A 112 3.85 6.99 -7.55
N PRO A 113 2.78 6.97 -8.35
CA PRO A 113 2.05 5.74 -8.68
C PRO A 113 2.94 4.63 -9.28
N SER A 114 4.04 5.03 -9.95
CA SER A 114 5.03 4.15 -10.55
C SER A 114 5.96 3.55 -9.49
N ASP A 115 6.41 4.37 -8.53
CA ASP A 115 7.25 3.91 -7.42
C ASP A 115 6.48 2.93 -6.52
N LEU A 116 5.24 3.27 -6.17
CA LEU A 116 4.36 2.40 -5.37
C LEU A 116 4.10 1.05 -6.06
N GLU A 117 3.99 1.04 -7.39
CA GLU A 117 3.86 -0.22 -8.14
C GLU A 117 5.13 -1.06 -8.00
N LEU A 118 6.30 -0.45 -8.10
CA LEU A 118 7.57 -1.14 -7.97
C LEU A 118 7.77 -1.68 -6.54
N TYR A 119 7.58 -0.85 -5.52
CA TYR A 119 7.69 -1.27 -4.11
C TYR A 119 6.73 -2.42 -3.78
N ALA A 120 5.45 -2.30 -4.16
CA ALA A 120 4.46 -3.36 -3.91
C ALA A 120 4.82 -4.67 -4.64
N THR A 121 5.40 -4.58 -5.84
CA THR A 121 5.85 -5.75 -6.60
C THR A 121 7.04 -6.42 -5.92
N ILE A 122 8.05 -5.64 -5.50
CA ILE A 122 9.22 -6.16 -4.79
C ILE A 122 8.79 -6.84 -3.49
N TYR A 123 7.97 -6.17 -2.67
CA TYR A 123 7.50 -6.73 -1.41
C TYR A 123 6.72 -8.04 -1.59
N PHE A 124 5.87 -8.13 -2.63
CA PHE A 124 5.16 -9.38 -2.93
C PHE A 124 6.09 -10.52 -3.32
N ILE A 125 7.04 -10.25 -4.22
CA ILE A 125 8.00 -11.26 -4.66
C ILE A 125 8.89 -11.68 -3.50
N ASP A 126 9.41 -10.72 -2.72
CA ASP A 126 10.21 -11.00 -1.52
C ASP A 126 9.48 -11.91 -0.53
N HIS A 127 8.24 -11.57 -0.17
CA HIS A 127 7.41 -12.39 0.71
C HIS A 127 7.13 -13.78 0.13
N HIS A 128 6.86 -13.88 -1.18
CA HIS A 128 6.64 -15.18 -1.81
C HIS A 128 7.92 -16.04 -1.81
N GLU A 129 9.03 -15.49 -2.26
CA GLU A 129 10.28 -16.23 -2.46
C GLU A 129 10.98 -16.58 -1.15
N LYS A 130 10.99 -15.66 -0.19
CA LYS A 130 11.75 -15.86 1.05
C LYS A 130 10.91 -16.42 2.19
N TYR A 131 9.65 -16.01 2.32
CA TYR A 131 8.78 -16.49 3.39
C TYR A 131 7.94 -17.70 2.98
N VAL A 132 7.27 -17.67 1.82
CA VAL A 132 6.40 -18.79 1.39
C VAL A 132 7.22 -19.98 0.89
N LEU A 133 8.23 -19.76 0.04
CA LEU A 133 9.09 -20.83 -0.46
C LEU A 133 10.27 -21.14 0.49
N GLY A 134 10.69 -20.18 1.32
CA GLY A 134 11.70 -20.39 2.36
C GLY A 134 13.15 -20.47 1.87
N ASN A 135 13.42 -20.25 0.58
CA ASN A 135 14.74 -20.45 -0.01
C ASN A 135 15.13 -19.40 -1.08
N GLY A 136 14.35 -18.34 -1.24
CA GLY A 136 14.65 -17.26 -2.16
C GLY A 136 15.85 -16.41 -1.73
N SER A 137 16.69 -16.04 -2.68
CA SER A 137 17.78 -15.08 -2.51
C SER A 137 17.34 -13.65 -2.84
N VAL A 138 18.19 -12.66 -2.53
CA VAL A 138 18.00 -11.28 -3.00
C VAL A 138 18.03 -11.23 -4.53
N GLU A 139 18.94 -11.99 -5.15
CA GLU A 139 19.08 -12.10 -6.59
C GLU A 139 17.79 -12.63 -7.25
N ASP A 140 17.14 -13.62 -6.64
CA ASP A 140 15.86 -14.14 -7.13
C ASP A 140 14.77 -13.08 -7.12
N VAL A 141 14.68 -12.29 -6.04
CA VAL A 141 13.70 -11.20 -5.93
C VAL A 141 13.94 -10.15 -7.00
N LEU A 142 15.20 -9.73 -7.20
CA LEU A 142 15.56 -8.71 -8.20
C LEU A 142 15.28 -9.19 -9.63
N GLU A 143 15.65 -10.43 -9.96
CA GLU A 143 15.47 -10.99 -11.29
C GLU A 143 13.99 -11.23 -11.60
N LYS A 144 13.22 -11.81 -10.67
CA LYS A 144 11.77 -11.99 -10.83
C LYS A 144 11.05 -10.65 -10.92
N THR A 145 11.49 -9.63 -10.17
CA THR A 145 10.94 -8.27 -10.31
C THR A 145 11.20 -7.70 -11.70
N TYR A 146 12.42 -7.88 -12.22
CA TYR A 146 12.78 -7.42 -13.56
C TYR A 146 11.94 -8.11 -14.65
N GLN A 147 11.74 -9.43 -14.54
CA GLN A 147 10.90 -10.21 -15.46
C GLN A 147 9.42 -9.78 -15.39
N ALA A 148 8.89 -9.54 -14.19
CA ALA A 148 7.52 -9.09 -14.00
C ALA A 148 7.31 -7.64 -14.46
N LYS A 149 8.36 -6.80 -14.38
CA LYS A 149 8.29 -5.37 -14.66
C LYS A 149 9.46 -4.88 -15.54
N PRO A 150 9.52 -5.32 -16.81
CA PRO A 150 10.63 -4.98 -17.72
C PRO A 150 10.71 -3.48 -18.06
N LYS A 151 9.68 -2.70 -17.71
CA LYS A 151 9.66 -1.24 -17.86
C LYS A 151 10.61 -0.49 -16.90
N TYR A 152 11.00 -1.10 -15.78
CA TYR A 152 11.96 -0.49 -14.84
C TYR A 152 13.37 -0.95 -15.16
N LYS A 153 14.33 -0.03 -15.04
CA LYS A 153 15.75 -0.34 -15.16
C LYS A 153 16.20 -1.15 -13.95
N LYS A 154 17.16 -2.04 -14.14
CA LYS A 154 17.75 -2.84 -13.05
C LYS A 154 18.26 -1.97 -11.88
N LEU A 155 18.78 -0.77 -12.16
CA LEU A 155 19.22 0.16 -11.13
C LEU A 155 18.05 0.71 -10.29
N GLU A 156 16.90 1.00 -10.90
CA GLU A 156 15.69 1.45 -10.20
C GLU A 156 15.15 0.36 -9.28
N ILE A 157 15.10 -0.89 -9.78
CA ILE A 157 14.70 -2.07 -8.98
C ILE A 157 15.64 -2.26 -7.79
N LYS A 158 16.96 -2.22 -8.01
CA LYS A 158 17.95 -2.35 -6.93
C LYS A 158 17.81 -1.24 -5.89
N LYS A 159 17.58 0.00 -6.31
CA LYS A 159 17.36 1.13 -5.40
C LYS A 159 16.09 0.92 -4.58
N ALA A 160 14.97 0.58 -5.22
CA ALA A 160 13.70 0.36 -4.54
C ALA A 160 13.75 -0.84 -3.57
N TYR A 161 14.48 -1.91 -3.93
CA TYR A 161 14.75 -3.02 -3.03
C TYR A 161 15.54 -2.55 -1.80
N LYS A 162 16.61 -1.79 -2.03
CA LYS A 162 17.44 -1.26 -0.94
C LYS A 162 16.67 -0.33 -0.01
N ASP A 163 15.80 0.53 -0.54
CA ASP A 163 14.93 1.36 0.29
C ASP A 163 14.06 0.49 1.23
N LEU A 164 13.42 -0.57 0.71
CA LEU A 164 12.60 -1.48 1.52
C LEU A 164 13.43 -2.25 2.56
N GLU A 165 14.65 -2.65 2.21
CA GLU A 165 15.60 -3.30 3.11
C GLU A 165 16.03 -2.37 4.24
N ASP A 166 16.42 -1.14 3.91
CA ASP A 166 16.86 -0.12 4.87
C ASP A 166 15.71 0.32 5.81
N TRP A 167 14.46 0.26 5.34
CA TRP A 167 13.26 0.46 6.15
C TRP A 167 12.84 -0.78 6.96
N GLY A 168 13.54 -1.92 6.83
CA GLY A 168 13.20 -3.14 7.55
C GLY A 168 11.89 -3.79 7.11
N LEU A 169 11.44 -3.51 5.88
CA LEU A 169 10.14 -3.94 5.35
C LEU A 169 10.19 -5.24 4.53
N LEU A 170 11.39 -5.79 4.32
CA LEU A 170 11.60 -7.06 3.62
C LEU A 170 11.79 -8.20 4.61
N TYR A 171 11.45 -9.41 4.16
CA TYR A 171 11.63 -10.61 4.96
C TYR A 171 13.12 -10.89 5.19
N GLN A 172 13.48 -11.09 6.45
CA GLN A 172 14.82 -11.47 6.88
C GLN A 172 14.83 -12.99 7.10
N LEU A 173 15.70 -13.71 6.38
CA LEU A 173 15.93 -15.13 6.62
C LEU A 173 16.57 -15.28 8.02
N GLN A 174 15.94 -16.08 8.89
CA GLN A 174 16.49 -16.45 10.19
C GLN A 174 17.63 -17.46 10.06
#